data_AF-A0A438IYI4-F1
#
_entry.id   AF-A0A438IYI4-F1
#
_cell.length_a   1.000
_cell.length_b   1.000
_cell.length_c   1.000
_cell.angle_alpha   90.00
_cell.angle_beta   90.00
_cell.angle_gamma   90.00
#
_symmetry.space_group_name_H-M   'P 1'
#
loop_
_entity.id
_entity.type
_entity.pdbx_description
1 polymer ?
#
loop_
_entity_poly.entity_id
_entity_poly.type
_entity_poly.pdbx_seq_one_letter_code
_entity_poly.pdbx_strand_id
1 'polypeptide(L)'
;MSNGPFILNLDCDHYIYNSQAMREGMCFMMDRGGDRICYVQFPQRFEGIDPSDRYANHNTVFFDVNMRALDGLQGPVYVGTGCLFRRIALYGFDPPRSKEHHPGCCSCCFSRRKKHVSVATTPEENRALRMGDSDDEEMSLSLLPKRFGNSNFLIDSIPVAEFQGRPLADHPAVKNGRPPGALTIPRELLDASTVAEAISVISCWYEDKTEWGNRVGWIYGSVTEDVVTGYRMHNRGWKSVYCVTKRDAFRGTAPINLTDRLHQVLRWATGSVEIFFSRNNALLASPRMKLLQRVAYLNVGIYPFTSIFLIVYCFLPALSLFSGQFIVQTLNVTFLTYLLVITVTLCMLAVLEIKWSGIELEEWWRNEQFWLIGGTSAHLAAVLQGLLKVIAGIEISFTLTSKSGGDDIDDEYADLYVVKWTSLMIPPITIMMTNLIAIAVAFSRTIYSVLPQWSRLLGGVFFSFWVLAHLYPFAKGLMGRRGRTPTIVFVWSGLIAITISLLWVAISPPSGSTQIGGSFEFP
;
A
#
# COMPACT_ATOMS: atom_id res chain seq x y z
N MET A 1 -29.36 14.23 16.68
CA MET A 1 -28.19 13.38 16.33
C MET A 1 -26.95 13.93 17.03
N SER A 2 -25.87 13.16 17.22
CA SER A 2 -24.66 13.64 17.92
C SER A 2 -23.66 14.34 16.97
N ASN A 3 -23.29 15.60 17.24
CA ASN A 3 -22.31 16.34 16.44
C ASN A 3 -20.86 16.18 16.95
N GLY A 4 -20.35 14.94 16.97
CA GLY A 4 -19.02 14.67 17.54
C GLY A 4 -17.88 15.28 16.70
N PRO A 5 -16.93 16.04 17.28
CA PRO A 5 -15.85 16.72 16.54
C PRO A 5 -14.79 15.76 15.96
N PHE A 6 -14.72 14.54 16.49
CA PHE A 6 -13.86 13.46 16.01
C PHE A 6 -14.69 12.27 15.57
N ILE A 7 -14.23 11.57 14.54
CA ILE A 7 -14.90 10.43 13.91
C ILE A 7 -13.91 9.28 13.88
N LEU A 8 -14.23 8.15 14.52
CA LEU A 8 -13.44 6.93 14.42
C LEU A 8 -14.00 6.09 13.27
N ASN A 9 -13.19 5.80 12.26
CA ASN A 9 -13.56 4.84 11.21
C ASN A 9 -13.06 3.43 11.55
N LEU A 10 -13.94 2.44 11.38
CA LEU A 10 -13.70 1.03 11.66
C LEU A 10 -14.46 0.14 10.67
N ASP A 11 -13.75 -0.82 10.11
CA ASP A 11 -14.34 -1.88 9.28
C ASP A 11 -15.00 -2.96 10.15
N CYS A 12 -16.00 -3.66 9.59
CA CYS A 12 -16.76 -4.70 10.30
C CYS A 12 -15.91 -5.88 10.78
N ASP A 13 -14.76 -6.11 10.15
CA ASP A 13 -13.82 -7.16 10.51
C ASP A 13 -12.73 -6.71 11.47
N HIS A 14 -12.81 -5.47 11.97
CA HIS A 14 -11.92 -4.90 12.98
C HIS A 14 -12.68 -4.51 14.24
N TYR A 15 -12.09 -4.77 15.40
CA TYR A 15 -12.67 -4.43 16.71
C TYR A 15 -11.65 -3.71 17.60
N ILE A 16 -12.17 -2.98 18.60
CA ILE A 16 -11.35 -2.30 19.61
C ILE A 16 -10.81 -3.37 20.56
N TYR A 17 -9.49 -3.61 20.50
CA TYR A 17 -8.82 -4.58 21.36
C TYR A 17 -8.41 -3.96 22.71
N ASN A 18 -8.05 -2.67 22.71
CA ASN A 18 -7.67 -1.93 23.90
C ASN A 18 -8.63 -0.74 24.15
N SER A 19 -9.32 -0.73 25.28
CA SER A 19 -10.25 0.34 25.67
C SER A 19 -9.59 1.71 25.85
N GLN A 20 -8.25 1.77 25.94
CA GLN A 20 -7.49 3.02 25.99
C GLN A 20 -7.21 3.63 24.61
N ALA A 21 -7.48 2.92 23.50
CA ALA A 21 -7.18 3.39 22.15
C ALA A 21 -7.75 4.79 21.86
N MET A 22 -9.01 5.04 22.23
CA MET A 22 -9.61 6.37 22.05
C MET A 22 -8.92 7.43 22.89
N ARG A 23 -8.59 7.13 24.16
CA ARG A 23 -7.88 8.08 25.03
C ARG A 23 -6.50 8.42 24.46
N GLU A 24 -5.77 7.44 23.96
CA GLU A 24 -4.44 7.62 23.36
C GLU A 24 -4.51 8.46 22.09
N GLY A 25 -5.47 8.21 21.19
CA GLY A 25 -5.69 9.06 20.01
C GLY A 25 -6.09 10.49 20.37
N MET A 26 -6.93 10.65 21.39
CA MET A 26 -7.35 11.97 21.89
C MET A 26 -6.19 12.76 22.50
N CYS A 27 -5.19 12.10 23.11
CA CYS A 27 -4.00 12.79 23.61
C CYS A 27 -3.32 13.59 22.50
N PHE A 28 -3.08 12.99 21.33
CA PHE A 28 -2.48 13.73 20.21
C PHE A 28 -3.37 14.86 19.69
N MET A 29 -4.68 14.60 19.56
CA MET A 29 -5.63 15.58 19.05
C MET A 29 -5.80 16.81 19.96
N MET A 30 -5.60 16.62 21.27
CA MET A 30 -5.78 17.65 22.31
C MET A 30 -4.47 18.26 22.82
N ASP A 31 -3.32 17.74 22.41
CA ASP A 31 -2.01 18.28 22.80
C ASP A 31 -1.65 19.56 22.01
N ARG A 32 -0.52 20.17 22.38
CA ARG A 32 0.06 21.36 21.77
C ARG A 32 0.31 21.14 20.27
N GLY A 33 -0.44 21.84 19.44
CA GLY A 33 -0.37 21.71 17.98
C GLY A 33 -1.27 20.61 17.41
N GLY A 34 -2.05 19.92 18.25
CA GLY A 34 -3.06 18.94 17.85
C GLY A 34 -4.18 19.53 17.00
N ASP A 35 -4.38 20.86 17.07
CA ASP A 35 -5.28 21.62 16.20
C ASP A 35 -4.93 21.52 14.70
N ARG A 36 -3.70 21.11 14.36
CA ARG A 36 -3.24 20.87 12.97
C ARG A 36 -3.22 19.39 12.57
N ILE A 37 -3.69 18.49 13.43
CA ILE A 37 -3.79 17.07 13.14
C ILE A 37 -5.15 16.78 12.51
N CYS A 38 -5.16 16.20 11.32
CA CYS A 38 -6.37 15.79 10.61
C CYS A 38 -6.83 14.39 10.98
N TYR A 39 -5.92 13.47 11.26
CA TYR A 39 -6.26 12.15 11.77
C TYR A 39 -5.10 11.50 12.53
N VAL A 40 -5.45 10.57 13.42
CA VAL A 40 -4.51 9.66 14.08
C VAL A 40 -4.76 8.26 13.53
N GLN A 41 -3.76 7.69 12.87
CA GLN A 41 -3.80 6.34 12.31
C GLN A 41 -3.18 5.37 13.31
N PHE A 42 -3.88 4.26 13.58
CA PHE A 42 -3.35 3.16 14.37
C PHE A 42 -2.87 2.03 13.45
N PRO A 43 -1.86 1.23 13.87
CA PRO A 43 -1.47 0.02 13.17
C PRO A 43 -2.64 -0.95 13.04
N GLN A 44 -2.82 -1.56 11.87
CA GLN A 44 -3.73 -2.69 11.71
C GLN A 44 -2.99 -3.96 12.11
N ARG A 45 -3.58 -4.71 13.05
CA ARG A 45 -3.07 -5.99 13.51
C ARG A 45 -4.12 -7.05 13.25
N PHE A 46 -3.68 -8.24 12.89
CA PHE A 46 -4.57 -9.31 12.47
C PHE A 46 -4.43 -10.53 13.37
N GLU A 47 -5.54 -11.23 13.57
CA GLU A 47 -5.61 -12.53 14.26
C GLU A 47 -5.91 -13.64 13.23
N GLY A 48 -5.66 -14.89 13.61
CA GLY A 48 -5.90 -16.07 12.75
C GLY A 48 -4.89 -16.22 11.60
N ILE A 49 -3.71 -15.61 11.71
CA ILE A 49 -2.63 -15.80 10.74
C ILE A 49 -1.84 -17.08 11.09
N ASP A 50 -1.43 -17.84 10.08
CA ASP A 50 -0.65 -19.04 10.28
C ASP A 50 0.70 -18.74 10.96
N PRO A 51 1.22 -19.63 11.82
CA PRO A 51 2.48 -19.38 12.54
C PRO A 51 3.69 -19.12 11.64
N SER A 52 3.65 -19.52 10.36
CA SER A 52 4.74 -19.27 9.39
C SER A 52 4.54 -18.03 8.53
N ASP A 53 3.44 -17.30 8.74
CA ASP A 53 2.94 -16.16 7.96
C ASP A 53 3.28 -16.26 6.47
N ARG A 54 2.83 -17.35 5.83
CA ARG A 54 3.32 -17.73 4.50
C ARG A 54 3.09 -16.65 3.44
N TYR A 55 2.07 -15.82 3.62
CA TYR A 55 1.66 -14.79 2.67
C TYR A 55 1.91 -13.35 3.16
N ALA A 56 2.75 -13.18 4.19
CA ALA A 56 3.08 -11.87 4.75
C ALA A 56 1.83 -11.04 5.11
N ASN A 57 0.82 -11.68 5.72
CA ASN A 57 -0.46 -11.07 6.04
C ASN A 57 -0.34 -10.07 7.20
N HIS A 58 0.63 -10.23 8.11
CA HIS A 58 0.86 -9.23 9.16
C HIS A 58 1.34 -7.89 8.58
N ASN A 59 2.00 -7.90 7.42
CA ASN A 59 2.53 -6.73 6.74
C ASN A 59 3.36 -5.82 7.68
N THR A 60 4.18 -6.42 8.55
CA THR A 60 4.92 -5.72 9.63
C THR A 60 5.90 -4.70 9.07
N VAL A 61 6.56 -4.96 7.95
CA VAL A 61 7.44 -3.98 7.28
C VAL A 61 6.69 -2.69 6.95
N PHE A 62 5.47 -2.78 6.43
CA PHE A 62 4.69 -1.58 6.11
C PHE A 62 4.26 -0.81 7.35
N PHE A 63 3.73 -1.50 8.37
CA PHE A 63 3.21 -0.85 9.58
C PHE A 63 4.29 -0.40 10.57
N ASP A 64 5.35 -1.19 10.74
CA ASP A 64 6.38 -0.96 11.77
C ASP A 64 7.67 -0.31 11.24
N VAL A 65 7.88 -0.30 9.93
CA VAL A 65 9.01 0.40 9.31
C VAL A 65 8.50 1.64 8.57
N ASN A 66 7.72 1.44 7.49
CA ASN A 66 7.34 2.52 6.58
C ASN A 66 6.44 3.57 7.26
N MET A 67 5.35 3.16 7.92
CA MET A 67 4.42 4.11 8.54
C MET A 67 5.06 4.92 9.67
N ARG A 68 5.95 4.29 10.46
CA ARG A 68 6.72 4.99 11.49
C ARG A 68 7.68 6.02 10.89
N ALA A 69 8.34 5.68 9.77
CA ALA A 69 9.22 6.61 9.08
C ALA A 69 8.46 7.81 8.48
N LEU A 70 7.27 7.59 7.93
CA LEU A 70 6.40 8.65 7.41
C LEU A 70 5.88 9.61 8.49
N ASP A 71 5.72 9.11 9.72
CA ASP A 71 5.30 9.93 10.86
C ASP A 71 6.29 11.07 11.17
N GLY A 72 7.60 10.84 10.94
CA GLY A 72 8.63 11.87 11.07
C GLY A 72 8.54 13.01 10.03
N LEU A 73 7.76 12.83 8.96
CA LEU A 73 7.59 13.82 7.89
C LEU A 73 6.34 14.68 8.11
N GLN A 74 5.23 14.33 7.49
CA GLN A 74 3.94 15.01 7.62
C GLN A 74 2.88 14.09 8.26
N GLY A 75 3.22 12.82 8.48
CA GLY A 75 2.35 11.81 9.06
C GLY A 75 2.11 10.61 8.13
N PRO A 76 1.55 9.51 8.66
CA PRO A 76 1.19 8.32 7.90
C PRO A 76 0.05 8.58 6.92
N VAL A 77 -0.04 7.75 5.87
CA VAL A 77 -1.21 7.74 4.98
C VAL A 77 -2.41 7.10 5.68
N TYR A 78 -3.63 7.42 5.23
CA TYR A 78 -4.84 6.76 5.69
C TYR A 78 -5.00 5.41 4.96
N VAL A 79 -5.29 4.35 5.72
CA VAL A 79 -5.29 2.95 5.24
C VAL A 79 -6.64 2.23 5.46
N GLY A 80 -7.74 2.98 5.56
CA GLY A 80 -9.10 2.43 5.55
C GLY A 80 -9.74 2.19 6.93
N THR A 81 -9.00 1.74 7.95
CA THR A 81 -9.60 1.41 9.27
C THR A 81 -8.70 1.81 10.43
N GLY A 82 -9.26 1.83 11.65
CA GLY A 82 -8.53 2.17 12.87
C GLY A 82 -7.99 3.60 12.85
N CYS A 83 -8.79 4.55 12.37
CA CYS A 83 -8.35 5.92 12.14
C CYS A 83 -9.30 6.93 12.79
N LEU A 84 -8.76 7.77 13.66
CA LEU A 84 -9.51 8.82 14.36
C LEU A 84 -9.35 10.15 13.61
N PHE A 85 -10.38 10.55 12.87
CA PHE A 85 -10.43 11.78 12.09
C PHE A 85 -10.90 12.99 12.88
N ARG A 86 -10.37 14.16 12.54
CA ARG A 86 -10.97 15.46 12.84
C ARG A 86 -12.03 15.77 11.77
N ARG A 87 -13.28 15.93 12.19
CA ARG A 87 -14.44 16.14 11.29
C ARG A 87 -14.20 17.28 10.29
N ILE A 88 -13.64 18.39 10.76
CA ILE A 88 -13.49 19.63 9.98
C ILE A 88 -12.47 19.44 8.86
N ALA A 89 -11.44 18.65 9.12
CA ALA A 89 -10.45 18.30 8.11
C ALA A 89 -11.06 17.39 7.03
N LEU A 90 -11.97 16.48 7.41
CA LEU A 90 -12.73 15.63 6.48
C LEU A 90 -13.73 16.42 5.64
N TYR A 91 -14.31 17.49 6.20
CA TYR A 91 -15.15 18.45 5.46
C TYR A 91 -14.36 19.33 4.47
N GLY A 92 -13.03 19.19 4.45
CA GLY A 92 -12.16 19.81 3.45
C GLY A 92 -11.65 21.18 3.82
N PHE A 93 -11.88 21.65 5.07
CA PHE A 93 -11.34 22.89 5.61
C PHE A 93 -9.82 22.85 5.73
N ASP A 94 -9.17 24.01 5.61
CA ASP A 94 -7.72 24.14 5.75
C ASP A 94 -7.31 24.10 7.23
N PRO A 95 -6.10 23.62 7.55
CA PRO A 95 -5.62 23.62 8.94
C PRO A 95 -5.52 25.06 9.48
N PRO A 96 -5.74 25.25 10.79
CA PRO A 96 -5.49 26.54 11.41
C PRO A 96 -4.03 26.94 11.16
N ARG A 97 -3.82 28.20 10.79
CA ARG A 97 -2.49 28.78 10.48
C ARG A 97 -1.81 28.19 9.23
N SER A 98 -2.58 27.76 8.22
CA SER A 98 -2.07 27.28 6.93
C SER A 98 -1.11 28.26 6.21
N LYS A 99 -1.22 29.57 6.46
CA LYS A 99 -0.40 30.64 5.85
C LYS A 99 0.90 30.97 6.60
N GLU A 100 1.19 30.38 7.77
CA GLU A 100 2.44 30.61 8.54
C GLU A 100 3.67 29.87 7.96
N HIS A 101 3.66 29.51 6.67
CA HIS A 101 4.79 28.82 6.04
C HIS A 101 5.96 29.81 5.86
N HIS A 102 7.08 29.54 6.53
CA HIS A 102 8.33 30.24 6.27
C HIS A 102 8.79 29.97 4.83
N PRO A 103 9.21 30.99 4.08
CA PRO A 103 9.73 30.79 2.73
C PRO A 103 10.99 29.91 2.82
N GLY A 104 11.00 28.80 2.09
CA GLY A 104 12.16 27.94 1.97
C GLY A 104 13.38 28.70 1.45
N CYS A 105 14.56 28.13 1.70
CA CYS A 105 15.90 28.67 1.42
C CYS A 105 16.11 29.20 -0.03
N CYS A 106 15.24 28.86 -0.99
CA CYS A 106 15.32 29.32 -2.38
C CYS A 106 14.52 30.60 -2.68
N SER A 107 13.95 31.27 -1.69
CA SER A 107 13.20 32.53 -1.87
C SER A 107 14.09 33.76 -2.12
N CYS A 108 15.40 33.65 -2.02
CA CYS A 108 16.33 34.77 -2.24
C CYS A 108 16.50 35.16 -3.72
N CYS A 109 16.05 34.33 -4.68
CA CYS A 109 16.27 34.57 -6.11
C CYS A 109 15.09 35.20 -6.86
N PHE A 110 13.90 35.33 -6.24
CA PHE A 110 12.75 35.95 -6.89
C PHE A 110 12.05 36.93 -5.94
N SER A 111 12.20 38.23 -6.21
CA SER A 111 11.49 39.30 -5.52
C SER A 111 9.98 39.18 -5.77
N ARG A 112 9.24 38.56 -4.84
CA ARG A 112 7.77 38.69 -4.82
C ARG A 112 7.41 40.10 -4.36
N ARG A 113 6.71 40.85 -5.21
CA ARG A 113 6.06 42.13 -4.86
C ARG A 113 5.25 41.94 -3.56
N LYS A 114 5.60 42.68 -2.51
CA LYS A 114 4.74 42.84 -1.32
C LYS A 114 3.44 43.52 -1.77
N LYS A 115 2.35 42.76 -1.88
CA LYS A 115 1.01 43.35 -1.93
C LYS A 115 0.64 43.78 -0.51
N HIS A 116 0.35 45.06 -0.34
CA HIS A 116 -0.27 45.62 0.87
C HIS A 116 -1.64 44.97 1.02
N VAL A 117 -1.87 44.22 2.11
CA VAL A 117 -3.20 43.75 2.49
C VAL A 117 -3.62 44.57 3.72
N SER A 118 -4.69 45.34 3.57
CA SER A 118 -5.36 46.04 4.67
C SER A 118 -5.87 45.01 5.67
N VAL A 119 -5.44 45.13 6.92
CA VAL A 119 -5.95 44.34 8.04
C VAL A 119 -7.35 44.83 8.38
N ALA A 120 -8.36 44.26 7.72
CA ALA A 120 -9.73 44.30 8.23
C ALA A 120 -9.85 43.19 9.29
N THR A 121 -10.17 43.59 10.53
CA THR A 121 -10.41 42.72 11.68
C THR A 121 -11.65 41.87 11.44
N THR A 122 -11.48 40.67 10.88
CA THR A 122 -12.46 39.58 11.01
C THR A 122 -12.37 38.98 12.42
N PRO A 123 -13.49 38.65 13.08
CA PRO A 123 -13.50 38.08 14.43
C PRO A 123 -12.64 36.81 14.50
N GLU A 124 -11.87 36.65 15.59
CA GLU A 124 -10.93 35.52 15.77
C GLU A 124 -11.60 34.13 15.70
N GLU A 125 -12.92 34.07 15.90
CA GLU A 125 -13.72 32.83 15.89
C GLU A 125 -13.78 32.14 14.51
N ASN A 126 -13.66 32.87 13.40
CA ASN A 126 -13.86 32.32 12.04
C ASN A 126 -12.55 31.97 11.29
N ARG A 127 -11.39 32.12 11.91
CA ARG A 127 -10.09 31.87 11.25
C ARG A 127 -9.88 30.42 10.79
N ALA A 128 -10.57 29.46 11.41
CA ALA A 128 -10.42 28.02 11.16
C ALA A 128 -11.39 27.44 10.11
N LEU A 129 -12.42 28.17 9.70
CA LEU A 129 -13.39 27.74 8.68
C LEU A 129 -12.99 28.19 7.26
N ARG A 130 -11.68 28.42 7.04
CA ARG A 130 -11.15 28.88 5.74
C ARG A 130 -11.00 27.72 4.76
N MET A 131 -11.28 28.00 3.49
CA MET A 131 -11.22 27.05 2.38
C MET A 131 -10.45 27.68 1.20
N GLY A 132 -9.23 27.23 0.91
CA GLY A 132 -8.50 27.62 -0.31
C GLY A 132 -7.53 28.80 -0.17
N ASP A 133 -6.96 29.24 -1.31
CA ASP A 133 -5.90 30.25 -1.40
C ASP A 133 -6.33 31.44 -2.30
N SER A 134 -7.37 32.18 -1.90
CA SER A 134 -7.71 33.49 -2.50
C SER A 134 -8.68 34.29 -1.61
N ASP A 135 -8.72 35.60 -1.87
CA ASP A 135 -9.38 36.70 -1.17
C ASP A 135 -10.92 36.65 -1.11
N ASP A 136 -11.52 35.46 -0.95
CA ASP A 136 -12.95 35.22 -1.15
C ASP A 136 -13.69 34.93 0.18
N GLU A 137 -13.39 35.67 1.26
CA GLU A 137 -14.09 35.49 2.55
C GLU A 137 -15.60 35.81 2.42
N GLU A 138 -15.98 36.79 1.60
CA GLU A 138 -17.38 37.20 1.36
C GLU A 138 -18.14 36.25 0.41
N MET A 139 -17.43 35.54 -0.49
CA MET A 139 -18.02 34.56 -1.42
C MET A 139 -18.12 33.15 -0.82
N SER A 140 -17.64 32.94 0.42
CA SER A 140 -17.59 31.61 1.04
C SER A 140 -18.93 31.08 1.56
N LEU A 141 -19.80 31.95 2.10
CA LEU A 141 -21.09 31.54 2.68
C LEU A 141 -22.14 31.20 1.62
N SER A 142 -22.17 31.93 0.49
CA SER A 142 -23.07 31.64 -0.64
C SER A 142 -22.73 30.34 -1.36
N LEU A 143 -21.53 29.81 -1.16
CA LEU A 143 -21.07 28.52 -1.70
C LEU A 143 -21.33 27.34 -0.74
N LEU A 144 -21.72 27.58 0.52
CA LEU A 144 -22.00 26.49 1.48
C LEU A 144 -23.14 25.56 1.03
N PRO A 145 -24.28 26.06 0.52
CA PRO A 145 -25.34 25.17 0.03
C PRO A 145 -24.89 24.29 -1.15
N LYS A 146 -24.09 24.86 -2.06
CA LYS A 146 -23.48 24.10 -3.18
C LYS A 146 -22.52 23.02 -2.68
N ARG A 147 -21.87 23.22 -1.53
CA ARG A 147 -20.89 22.29 -0.98
C ARG A 147 -21.51 21.19 -0.15
N PHE A 148 -22.28 21.57 0.86
CA PHE A 148 -22.79 20.67 1.90
C PHE A 148 -24.24 20.25 1.66
N GLY A 149 -24.92 20.83 0.67
CA GLY A 149 -26.35 20.65 0.43
C GLY A 149 -27.19 21.74 1.11
N ASN A 150 -28.51 21.64 0.95
CA ASN A 150 -29.44 22.70 1.37
C ASN A 150 -29.88 22.62 2.85
N SER A 151 -29.28 21.73 3.65
CA SER A 151 -29.61 21.58 5.07
C SER A 151 -28.97 22.69 5.90
N ASN A 152 -29.79 23.62 6.40
CA ASN A 152 -29.32 24.65 7.33
C ASN A 152 -28.85 24.03 8.65
N PHE A 153 -29.53 22.99 9.16
CA PHE A 153 -29.11 22.29 10.38
C PHE A 153 -27.71 21.70 10.24
N LEU A 154 -27.38 21.08 9.09
CA LEU A 154 -26.05 20.56 8.85
C LEU A 154 -25.03 21.70 8.78
N ILE A 155 -25.31 22.76 8.03
CA ILE A 155 -24.40 23.90 7.85
C ILE A 155 -24.12 24.58 9.20
N ASP A 156 -25.15 24.85 9.99
CA ASP A 156 -25.06 25.50 11.30
C ASP A 156 -24.34 24.62 12.34
N SER A 157 -24.34 23.30 12.15
CA SER A 157 -23.61 22.37 13.00
C SER A 157 -22.08 22.39 12.78
N ILE A 158 -21.59 22.88 11.63
CA ILE A 158 -20.16 22.82 11.27
C ILE A 158 -19.29 23.70 12.20
N PRO A 159 -19.60 24.99 12.43
CA PRO A 159 -18.83 25.83 13.35
C PRO A 159 -18.83 25.28 14.78
N VAL A 160 -19.94 24.68 15.21
CA VAL A 160 -20.06 24.04 16.52
C VAL A 160 -19.09 22.88 16.66
N ALA A 161 -19.02 22.00 15.65
CA ALA A 161 -18.07 20.89 15.66
C ALA A 161 -16.61 21.37 15.62
N GLU A 162 -16.32 22.45 14.89
CA GLU A 162 -14.97 23.02 14.81
C GLU A 162 -14.51 23.51 16.19
N PHE A 163 -15.34 24.31 16.86
CA PHE A 163 -15.07 24.80 18.21
C PHE A 163 -14.92 23.65 19.22
N GLN A 164 -15.81 22.65 19.15
CA GLN A 164 -15.74 21.43 19.97
C GLN A 164 -14.53 20.55 19.64
N GLY A 165 -13.85 20.75 18.52
CA GLY A 165 -12.65 20.05 18.15
C GLY A 165 -11.35 20.72 18.63
N ARG A 166 -11.39 21.98 19.06
CA ARG A 166 -10.19 22.72 19.47
C ARG A 166 -9.55 22.13 20.75
N PRO A 167 -8.21 22.07 20.87
CA PRO A 167 -7.53 21.78 22.12
C PRO A 167 -7.92 22.73 23.26
N LEU A 168 -7.60 22.39 24.50
CA LEU A 168 -7.82 23.30 25.63
C LEU A 168 -6.81 24.47 25.57
N ALA A 169 -7.29 25.69 25.80
CA ALA A 169 -6.47 26.89 25.94
C ALA A 169 -5.90 26.99 27.38
N ASP A 170 -5.31 25.91 27.86
CA ASP A 170 -4.71 25.80 29.20
C ASP A 170 -3.20 26.11 29.22
N HIS A 171 -2.58 26.23 28.05
CA HIS A 171 -1.16 26.48 27.89
C HIS A 171 -0.88 27.57 26.82
N PRO A 172 0.07 28.51 27.05
CA PRO A 172 0.37 29.61 26.10
C PRO A 172 0.77 29.16 24.68
N ALA A 173 1.28 27.94 24.54
CA ALA A 173 1.64 27.36 23.24
C ALA A 173 0.41 27.00 22.36
N VAL A 174 -0.77 26.88 22.96
CA VAL A 174 -2.03 26.58 22.26
C VAL A 174 -2.62 27.88 21.72
N LYS A 175 -2.30 28.18 20.46
CA LYS A 175 -2.76 29.41 19.79
C LYS A 175 -4.22 29.35 19.31
N ASN A 176 -4.76 28.15 19.07
CA ASN A 176 -6.14 27.92 18.61
C ASN A 176 -6.84 26.94 19.55
N GLY A 177 -7.04 27.35 20.80
CA GLY A 177 -7.67 26.56 21.84
C GLY A 177 -9.05 27.08 22.22
N ARG A 178 -9.84 26.24 22.87
CA ARG A 178 -11.10 26.61 23.53
C ARG A 178 -10.90 26.77 25.03
N PRO A 179 -11.69 27.61 25.72
CA PRO A 179 -11.59 27.75 27.17
C PRO A 179 -11.94 26.43 27.90
N PRO A 180 -11.27 26.13 29.03
CA PRO A 180 -11.67 25.03 29.91
C PRO A 180 -13.14 25.16 30.34
N GLY A 181 -13.84 24.04 30.45
CA GLY A 181 -15.26 24.02 30.84
C GLY A 181 -16.25 24.37 29.72
N ALA A 182 -15.81 24.81 28.55
CA ALA A 182 -16.73 25.21 27.46
C ALA A 182 -17.68 24.10 26.99
N LEU A 183 -17.32 22.83 27.20
CA LEU A 183 -18.10 21.66 26.78
C LEU A 183 -18.80 20.94 27.94
N THR A 184 -18.86 21.53 29.14
CA THR A 184 -19.57 20.92 30.28
C THR A 184 -21.07 21.20 30.27
N ILE A 185 -21.53 21.99 29.30
CA ILE A 185 -22.95 22.31 29.12
C ILE A 185 -23.70 21.02 28.73
N PRO A 186 -24.86 20.72 29.35
CA PRO A 186 -25.67 19.59 28.98
C PRO A 186 -26.01 19.61 27.48
N ARG A 187 -25.96 18.44 26.84
CA ARG A 187 -26.38 18.32 25.44
C ARG A 187 -27.90 18.47 25.36
N GLU A 188 -28.36 19.20 24.36
CA GLU A 188 -29.78 19.26 24.03
C GLU A 188 -30.29 17.86 23.66
N LEU A 189 -31.51 17.56 24.11
CA LEU A 189 -32.16 16.29 23.79
C LEU A 189 -32.54 16.26 22.30
N LEU A 190 -32.56 15.06 21.73
CA LEU A 190 -33.03 14.84 20.37
C LEU A 190 -34.51 15.25 20.25
N ASP A 191 -34.79 16.20 19.36
CA ASP A 191 -36.14 16.63 19.03
C ASP A 191 -36.59 16.04 17.68
N ALA A 192 -37.91 16.04 17.45
CA ALA A 192 -38.48 15.47 16.24
C ALA A 192 -38.01 16.19 14.96
N SER A 193 -37.72 17.50 15.03
CA SER A 193 -37.25 18.26 13.87
C SER A 193 -35.84 17.85 13.46
N THR A 194 -34.91 17.66 14.41
CA THR A 194 -33.57 17.14 14.12
C THR A 194 -33.62 15.72 13.55
N VAL A 195 -34.56 14.88 13.99
CA VAL A 195 -34.73 13.53 13.42
C VAL A 195 -35.25 13.60 11.99
N ALA A 196 -36.27 14.43 11.72
CA ALA A 196 -36.79 14.62 10.37
C ALA A 196 -35.71 15.14 9.40
N GLU A 197 -34.89 16.07 9.87
CA GLU A 197 -33.77 16.60 9.10
C GLU A 197 -32.67 15.55 8.89
N ALA A 198 -32.36 14.74 9.92
CA ALA A 198 -31.43 13.62 9.79
C ALA A 198 -31.88 12.61 8.72
N ILE A 199 -33.19 12.37 8.58
CA ILE A 199 -33.77 11.54 7.51
C ILE A 199 -33.61 12.22 6.14
N SER A 200 -33.75 13.54 6.07
CA SER A 200 -33.58 14.30 4.83
C SER A 200 -32.14 14.23 4.31
N VAL A 201 -31.13 14.43 5.18
CA VAL A 201 -29.72 14.47 4.78
C VAL A 201 -29.13 13.11 4.37
N ILE A 202 -29.79 12.00 4.69
CA ILE A 202 -29.40 10.65 4.26
C ILE A 202 -30.19 10.16 3.04
N SER A 203 -31.03 11.02 2.46
CA SER A 203 -31.80 10.68 1.25
C SER A 203 -30.88 10.49 0.04
N CYS A 204 -31.31 9.66 -0.91
CA CYS A 204 -30.50 9.31 -2.08
C CYS A 204 -30.17 10.50 -3.00
N TRP A 205 -30.97 11.57 -2.97
CA TRP A 205 -30.76 12.76 -3.79
C TRP A 205 -29.96 13.85 -3.06
N TYR A 206 -29.64 13.69 -1.77
CA TYR A 206 -29.04 14.77 -0.99
C TYR A 206 -27.70 15.23 -1.55
N GLU A 207 -26.92 14.28 -2.07
CA GLU A 207 -25.60 14.54 -2.63
C GLU A 207 -25.66 15.05 -4.09
N ASP A 208 -26.82 15.05 -4.74
CA ASP A 208 -26.97 15.51 -6.12
C ASP A 208 -26.59 16.98 -6.27
N LYS A 209 -25.67 17.25 -7.21
CA LYS A 209 -25.13 18.59 -7.50
C LYS A 209 -24.42 19.25 -6.31
N THR A 210 -24.07 18.50 -5.28
CA THR A 210 -23.24 18.97 -4.17
C THR A 210 -21.75 18.69 -4.43
N GLU A 211 -20.87 19.14 -3.52
CA GLU A 211 -19.43 18.80 -3.57
C GLU A 211 -19.06 17.59 -2.69
N TRP A 212 -20.04 16.87 -2.11
CA TRP A 212 -19.82 15.59 -1.43
C TRP A 212 -19.16 14.57 -2.36
N GLY A 213 -18.21 13.80 -1.82
CA GLY A 213 -17.41 12.84 -2.60
C GLY A 213 -16.34 13.47 -3.50
N ASN A 214 -16.58 14.70 -3.96
CA ASN A 214 -15.70 15.40 -4.89
C ASN A 214 -14.67 16.26 -4.18
N ARG A 215 -15.06 16.99 -3.13
CA ARG A 215 -14.17 17.89 -2.35
C ARG A 215 -14.37 17.76 -0.84
N VAL A 216 -15.54 17.30 -0.43
CA VAL A 216 -15.99 17.12 0.96
C VAL A 216 -16.16 15.63 1.23
N GLY A 217 -15.69 15.16 2.39
CA GLY A 217 -15.84 13.76 2.80
C GLY A 217 -14.77 12.83 2.22
N TRP A 218 -15.10 11.53 2.19
CA TRP A 218 -14.32 10.51 1.48
C TRP A 218 -14.42 10.72 -0.02
N ILE A 219 -13.36 10.42 -0.76
CA ILE A 219 -13.29 10.75 -2.19
C ILE A 219 -13.89 9.65 -3.06
N TYR A 220 -14.86 10.01 -3.91
CA TYR A 220 -15.54 9.05 -4.78
C TYR A 220 -14.73 8.71 -6.03
N GLY A 221 -15.07 7.57 -6.64
CA GLY A 221 -14.58 7.17 -7.97
C GLY A 221 -13.14 6.64 -7.99
N SER A 222 -12.56 6.32 -6.83
CA SER A 222 -11.26 5.63 -6.73
C SER A 222 -11.44 4.34 -5.95
N VAL A 223 -10.79 3.25 -6.39
CA VAL A 223 -10.77 1.95 -5.67
C VAL A 223 -10.00 2.02 -4.34
N THR A 224 -9.13 3.03 -4.20
CA THR A 224 -8.32 3.31 -3.01
C THR A 224 -8.65 4.71 -2.51
N GLU A 225 -9.92 4.92 -2.15
CA GLU A 225 -10.42 6.19 -1.64
C GLU A 225 -9.76 6.60 -0.33
N ASP A 226 -9.30 5.63 0.45
CA ASP A 226 -8.56 5.80 1.69
C ASP A 226 -7.29 6.64 1.48
N VAL A 227 -6.36 6.16 0.65
CA VAL A 227 -5.09 6.83 0.37
C VAL A 227 -5.34 8.21 -0.24
N VAL A 228 -6.31 8.33 -1.14
CA VAL A 228 -6.67 9.60 -1.81
C VAL A 228 -7.24 10.61 -0.82
N THR A 229 -8.09 10.18 0.10
CA THR A 229 -8.67 11.04 1.13
C THR A 229 -7.57 11.60 2.03
N GLY A 230 -6.65 10.74 2.50
CA GLY A 230 -5.48 11.16 3.28
C GLY A 230 -4.57 12.12 2.51
N TYR A 231 -4.25 11.79 1.25
CA TYR A 231 -3.46 12.64 0.36
C TYR A 231 -4.04 14.05 0.24
N ARG A 232 -5.36 14.18 0.04
CA ARG A 232 -6.00 15.49 -0.11
C ARG A 232 -5.98 16.32 1.16
N MET A 233 -6.05 15.69 2.33
CA MET A 233 -5.89 16.39 3.61
C MET A 233 -4.46 16.91 3.76
N HIS A 234 -3.45 16.06 3.51
CA HIS A 234 -2.04 16.48 3.54
C HIS A 234 -1.73 17.54 2.48
N ASN A 235 -2.35 17.47 1.31
CA ASN A 235 -2.16 18.44 0.23
C ASN A 235 -2.69 19.84 0.59
N ARG A 236 -3.66 19.92 1.51
CA ARG A 236 -4.13 21.19 2.11
C ARG A 236 -3.22 21.72 3.21
N GLY A 237 -2.27 20.91 3.68
CA GLY A 237 -1.29 21.25 4.71
C GLY A 237 -1.57 20.63 6.09
N TRP A 238 -2.57 19.76 6.21
CA TRP A 238 -2.82 19.02 7.45
C TRP A 238 -1.69 18.03 7.75
N LYS A 239 -1.54 17.68 9.04
CA LYS A 239 -0.66 16.61 9.49
C LYS A 239 -1.47 15.42 9.99
N SER A 240 -0.92 14.22 9.88
CA SER A 240 -1.44 13.05 10.59
C SER A 240 -0.42 12.55 11.60
N VAL A 241 -0.85 11.66 12.49
CA VAL A 241 0.02 11.01 13.47
C VAL A 241 -0.17 9.50 13.40
N TYR A 242 0.93 8.76 13.54
CA TYR A 242 0.92 7.31 13.69
C TYR A 242 1.03 6.89 15.16
N CYS A 243 -0.05 6.36 15.73
CA CYS A 243 -0.11 6.00 17.14
C CYS A 243 0.12 4.49 17.34
N VAL A 244 1.36 4.13 17.67
CA VAL A 244 1.72 2.76 18.08
C VAL A 244 1.55 2.64 19.59
N THR A 245 0.60 1.79 19.99
CA THR A 245 0.22 1.58 21.38
C THR A 245 0.92 0.33 21.95
N LYS A 246 1.18 0.29 23.27
CA LYS A 246 1.88 -0.87 23.87
C LYS A 246 1.10 -2.18 23.72
N ARG A 247 -0.21 -2.11 23.85
CA ARG A 247 -1.14 -3.19 23.46
C ARG A 247 -1.83 -2.75 22.20
N ASP A 248 -2.05 -3.65 21.26
CA ASP A 248 -2.74 -3.35 20.00
C ASP A 248 -4.04 -2.59 20.26
N ALA A 249 -4.21 -1.44 19.61
CA ALA A 249 -5.43 -0.65 19.76
C ALA A 249 -6.62 -1.35 19.10
N PHE A 250 -6.39 -1.90 17.92
CA PHE A 250 -7.37 -2.55 17.07
C PHE A 250 -6.82 -3.87 16.57
N ARG A 251 -7.69 -4.87 16.46
CA ARG A 251 -7.39 -6.14 15.82
C ARG A 251 -8.46 -6.47 14.81
N GLY A 252 -8.09 -7.14 13.73
CA GLY A 252 -9.02 -7.62 12.72
C GLY A 252 -8.72 -9.03 12.24
N THR A 253 -9.54 -9.51 11.32
CA THR A 253 -9.36 -10.84 10.70
C THR A 253 -8.70 -10.71 9.34
N ALA A 254 -7.62 -11.47 9.09
CA ALA A 254 -6.90 -11.45 7.82
C ALA A 254 -7.50 -12.45 6.81
N PRO A 255 -7.36 -12.21 5.49
CA PRO A 255 -7.61 -13.24 4.49
C PRO A 255 -6.63 -14.40 4.67
N ILE A 256 -7.16 -15.62 4.74
CA ILE A 256 -6.33 -16.78 5.08
C ILE A 256 -5.72 -17.41 3.82
N ASN A 257 -6.42 -17.43 2.67
CA ASN A 257 -5.94 -18.12 1.47
C ASN A 257 -5.16 -17.24 0.47
N LEU A 258 -4.33 -17.89 -0.37
CA LEU A 258 -3.49 -17.23 -1.38
C LEU A 258 -4.33 -16.45 -2.42
N THR A 259 -5.45 -17.01 -2.85
CA THR A 259 -6.26 -16.44 -3.93
C THR A 259 -6.86 -15.11 -3.52
N ASP A 260 -7.48 -15.04 -2.34
CA ASP A 260 -8.10 -13.84 -1.81
C ASP A 260 -7.04 -12.78 -1.52
N ARG A 261 -5.87 -13.19 -1.04
CA ARG A 261 -4.71 -12.31 -0.84
C ARG A 261 -4.20 -11.71 -2.16
N LEU A 262 -4.11 -12.48 -3.24
CA LEU A 262 -3.74 -11.96 -4.57
C LEU A 262 -4.78 -10.97 -5.12
N HIS A 263 -6.08 -11.24 -4.94
CA HIS A 263 -7.13 -10.31 -5.34
C HIS A 263 -7.14 -9.02 -4.50
N GLN A 264 -6.80 -9.11 -3.22
CA GLN A 264 -6.62 -7.95 -2.35
C GLN A 264 -5.47 -7.07 -2.85
N VAL A 265 -4.30 -7.65 -3.13
CA VAL A 265 -3.16 -6.90 -3.66
C VAL A 265 -3.45 -6.34 -5.05
N LEU A 266 -4.20 -7.06 -5.88
CA LEU A 266 -4.66 -6.57 -7.18
C LEU A 266 -5.48 -5.28 -7.02
N ARG A 267 -6.43 -5.24 -6.10
CA ARG A 267 -7.22 -4.02 -5.82
C ARG A 267 -6.34 -2.83 -5.44
N TRP A 268 -5.40 -3.05 -4.51
CA TRP A 268 -4.49 -2.00 -4.06
C TRP A 268 -3.62 -1.47 -5.20
N ALA A 269 -3.08 -2.37 -6.03
CA ALA A 269 -2.27 -2.01 -7.18
C ALA A 269 -3.10 -1.26 -8.24
N THR A 270 -4.33 -1.71 -8.51
CA THR A 270 -5.23 -1.03 -9.46
C THR A 270 -5.55 0.38 -8.99
N GLY A 271 -5.95 0.55 -7.72
CA GLY A 271 -6.21 1.88 -7.16
C GLY A 271 -4.97 2.78 -7.20
N SER A 272 -3.79 2.23 -6.93
CA SER A 272 -2.52 2.97 -7.04
C SER A 272 -2.22 3.45 -8.46
N VAL A 273 -2.47 2.61 -9.47
CA VAL A 273 -2.34 2.98 -10.89
C VAL A 273 -3.38 4.04 -11.27
N GLU A 274 -4.61 3.94 -10.77
CA GLU A 274 -5.64 4.98 -10.97
C GLU A 274 -5.21 6.32 -10.35
N ILE A 275 -4.68 6.31 -9.12
CA ILE A 275 -4.15 7.51 -8.47
C ILE A 275 -3.08 8.16 -9.35
N PHE A 276 -2.15 7.36 -9.88
CA PHE A 276 -1.07 7.85 -10.74
C PHE A 276 -1.59 8.57 -11.99
N PHE A 277 -2.63 8.05 -12.65
CA PHE A 277 -3.23 8.70 -13.83
C PHE A 277 -4.29 9.75 -13.50
N SER A 278 -4.68 9.90 -12.23
CA SER A 278 -5.68 10.87 -11.79
C SER A 278 -5.09 12.26 -11.53
N ARG A 279 -5.98 13.25 -11.29
CA ARG A 279 -5.60 14.58 -10.79
C ARG A 279 -4.99 14.57 -9.38
N ASN A 280 -5.11 13.46 -8.66
CA ASN A 280 -4.54 13.30 -7.33
C ASN A 280 -3.09 12.77 -7.36
N ASN A 281 -2.41 12.78 -8.51
CA ASN A 281 -1.00 12.42 -8.60
C ASN A 281 -0.13 13.38 -7.76
N ALA A 282 0.77 12.82 -6.96
CA ALA A 282 1.67 13.55 -6.09
C ALA A 282 2.60 14.52 -6.83
N LEU A 283 2.89 14.31 -8.12
CA LEU A 283 3.63 15.29 -8.95
C LEU A 283 2.92 16.65 -9.02
N LEU A 284 1.59 16.63 -8.97
CA LEU A 284 0.72 17.81 -9.02
C LEU A 284 0.38 18.36 -7.62
N ALA A 285 1.02 17.84 -6.56
CA ALA A 285 0.77 18.29 -5.20
C ALA A 285 1.09 19.78 -5.03
N SER A 286 0.38 20.41 -4.10
CA SER A 286 0.57 21.81 -3.71
C SER A 286 1.90 22.01 -2.98
N PRO A 287 2.43 23.24 -2.92
CA PRO A 287 3.60 23.57 -2.13
C PRO A 287 3.42 23.38 -0.61
N ARG A 288 2.18 23.18 -0.13
CA ARG A 288 1.89 22.95 1.29
C ARG A 288 2.28 21.55 1.74
N MET A 289 2.40 20.60 0.80
CA MET A 289 2.90 19.25 1.08
C MET A 289 4.43 19.25 1.06
N LYS A 290 5.04 18.67 2.11
CA LYS A 290 6.51 18.56 2.21
C LYS A 290 7.08 17.75 1.04
N LEU A 291 8.28 18.10 0.58
CA LEU A 291 8.93 17.42 -0.56
C LEU A 291 9.08 15.91 -0.34
N LEU A 292 9.58 15.48 0.81
CA LEU A 292 9.73 14.04 1.11
C LEU A 292 8.37 13.33 1.24
N GLN A 293 7.34 14.01 1.76
CA GLN A 293 5.97 13.47 1.79
C GLN A 293 5.43 13.28 0.36
N ARG A 294 5.74 14.24 -0.53
CA ARG A 294 5.38 14.15 -1.95
C ARG A 294 6.05 12.96 -2.62
N VAL A 295 7.33 12.71 -2.35
CA VAL A 295 8.06 11.53 -2.85
C VAL A 295 7.44 10.24 -2.30
N ALA A 296 7.04 10.20 -1.02
CA ALA A 296 6.37 9.05 -0.43
C ALA A 296 5.04 8.74 -1.12
N TYR A 297 4.17 9.74 -1.33
CA TYR A 297 2.93 9.54 -2.08
C TYR A 297 3.16 9.18 -3.54
N LEU A 298 4.21 9.71 -4.17
CA LEU A 298 4.59 9.33 -5.53
C LEU A 298 5.00 7.84 -5.58
N ASN A 299 5.74 7.36 -4.58
CA ASN A 299 6.10 5.95 -4.48
C ASN A 299 4.86 5.05 -4.37
N VAL A 300 3.84 5.48 -3.62
CA VAL A 300 2.55 4.76 -3.54
C VAL A 300 1.85 4.68 -4.90
N GLY A 301 1.93 5.71 -5.74
CA GLY A 301 1.37 5.64 -7.10
C GLY A 301 2.21 4.82 -8.09
N ILE A 302 3.53 4.80 -7.93
CA ILE A 302 4.46 4.22 -8.91
C ILE A 302 4.81 2.74 -8.64
N TYR A 303 4.70 2.27 -7.39
CA TYR A 303 5.19 0.92 -7.04
C TYR A 303 4.67 -0.21 -7.95
N PRO A 304 3.41 -0.24 -8.45
CA PRO A 304 2.95 -1.33 -9.31
C PRO A 304 3.72 -1.40 -10.63
N PHE A 305 4.17 -0.26 -11.17
CA PHE A 305 4.91 -0.20 -12.44
C PHE A 305 6.27 -0.91 -12.38
N THR A 306 6.82 -1.11 -11.18
CA THR A 306 8.06 -1.89 -11.03
C THR A 306 7.90 -3.36 -11.48
N SER A 307 6.67 -3.88 -11.53
CA SER A 307 6.34 -5.22 -12.03
C SER A 307 6.82 -5.49 -13.45
N ILE A 308 6.76 -4.49 -14.35
CA ILE A 308 7.19 -4.64 -15.75
C ILE A 308 8.67 -5.02 -15.81
N PHE A 309 9.50 -4.30 -15.04
CA PHE A 309 10.94 -4.55 -14.97
C PHE A 309 11.24 -5.85 -14.21
N LEU A 310 10.46 -6.14 -13.16
CA LEU A 310 10.65 -7.32 -12.34
C LEU A 310 10.39 -8.61 -13.14
N ILE A 311 9.40 -8.64 -14.04
CA ILE A 311 9.15 -9.79 -14.89
C ILE A 311 10.33 -10.06 -15.83
N VAL A 312 10.85 -9.02 -16.47
CA VAL A 312 12.05 -9.14 -17.32
C VAL A 312 13.22 -9.68 -16.51
N TYR A 313 13.41 -9.15 -15.30
CA TYR A 313 14.45 -9.61 -14.38
C TYR A 313 14.31 -11.09 -14.01
N CYS A 314 13.09 -11.57 -13.72
CA CYS A 314 12.84 -12.97 -13.36
C CYS A 314 13.04 -13.97 -14.53
N PHE A 315 12.93 -13.52 -15.78
CA PHE A 315 13.22 -14.34 -16.97
C PHE A 315 14.69 -14.28 -17.41
N LEU A 316 15.44 -13.24 -17.01
CA LEU A 316 16.83 -13.03 -17.42
C LEU A 316 17.76 -14.24 -17.10
N PRO A 317 17.68 -14.88 -15.90
CA PRO A 317 18.50 -16.05 -15.60
C PRO A 317 18.18 -17.24 -16.51
N ALA A 318 16.89 -17.48 -16.77
CA ALA A 318 16.47 -18.55 -17.66
C ALA A 318 16.94 -18.33 -19.11
N LEU A 319 16.87 -17.08 -19.61
CA LEU A 319 17.39 -16.73 -20.93
C LEU A 319 18.91 -16.92 -21.02
N SER A 320 19.65 -16.57 -19.97
CA SER A 320 21.09 -16.82 -19.89
C SER A 320 21.41 -18.32 -19.93
N LEU A 321 20.67 -19.12 -19.16
CA LEU A 321 20.82 -20.58 -19.13
C LEU A 321 20.46 -21.22 -20.48
N PHE A 322 19.39 -20.80 -21.15
CA PHE A 322 19.04 -21.32 -22.48
C PHE A 322 20.03 -20.91 -23.55
N SER A 323 20.39 -19.64 -23.64
CA SER A 323 21.31 -19.14 -24.68
C SER A 323 22.75 -19.62 -24.48
N GLY A 324 23.14 -19.96 -23.25
CA GLY A 324 24.55 -20.24 -22.92
C GLY A 324 25.43 -19.00 -22.88
N GLN A 325 24.84 -17.82 -23.07
CA GLN A 325 25.52 -16.54 -22.86
C GLN A 325 25.35 -16.13 -21.40
N PHE A 326 26.48 -15.84 -20.73
CA PHE A 326 26.44 -15.35 -19.36
C PHE A 326 26.04 -13.87 -19.36
N ILE A 327 25.21 -13.45 -18.39
CA ILE A 327 24.67 -12.09 -18.28
C ILE A 327 25.79 -11.04 -18.27
N VAL A 328 26.93 -11.39 -17.65
CA VAL A 328 28.11 -10.53 -17.56
C VAL A 328 29.18 -11.05 -18.51
N GLN A 329 29.75 -10.19 -19.34
CA GLN A 329 30.75 -10.62 -20.33
C GLN A 329 32.08 -11.06 -19.69
N THR A 330 32.52 -10.38 -18.63
CA THR A 330 33.79 -10.68 -17.94
C THR A 330 33.68 -10.51 -16.42
N LEU A 331 34.25 -11.45 -15.67
CA LEU A 331 34.36 -11.39 -14.20
C LEU A 331 35.73 -10.81 -13.83
N ASN A 332 35.85 -9.49 -13.91
CA ASN A 332 37.06 -8.78 -13.50
C ASN A 332 37.08 -8.55 -11.99
N VAL A 333 38.26 -8.39 -11.41
CA VAL A 333 38.43 -8.09 -9.97
C VAL A 333 37.61 -6.86 -9.58
N THR A 334 37.68 -5.79 -10.38
CA THR A 334 36.90 -4.56 -10.16
C THR A 334 35.39 -4.81 -10.10
N PHE A 335 34.86 -5.65 -10.99
CA PHE A 335 33.44 -6.00 -11.00
C PHE A 335 33.05 -6.76 -9.73
N LEU A 336 33.86 -7.76 -9.34
CA LEU A 336 33.64 -8.54 -8.13
C LEU A 336 33.75 -7.68 -6.86
N THR A 337 34.67 -6.71 -6.83
CA THR A 337 34.78 -5.75 -5.72
C THR A 337 33.53 -4.87 -5.63
N TYR A 338 33.03 -4.33 -6.74
CA TYR A 338 31.79 -3.54 -6.73
C TYR A 338 30.58 -4.39 -6.30
N LEU A 339 30.45 -5.61 -6.83
CA LEU A 339 29.38 -6.52 -6.45
C LEU A 339 29.42 -6.84 -4.95
N LEU A 340 30.62 -7.10 -4.40
CA LEU A 340 30.81 -7.34 -2.97
C LEU A 340 30.43 -6.10 -2.14
N VAL A 341 30.90 -4.91 -2.52
CA VAL A 341 30.60 -3.66 -1.80
C VAL A 341 29.09 -3.40 -1.78
N ILE A 342 28.42 -3.53 -2.93
CA ILE A 342 26.96 -3.36 -3.03
C ILE A 342 26.25 -4.39 -2.15
N THR A 343 26.65 -5.67 -2.21
CA THR A 343 26.03 -6.75 -1.43
C THR A 343 26.17 -6.51 0.07
N VAL A 344 27.38 -6.19 0.55
CA VAL A 344 27.64 -5.89 1.96
C VAL A 344 26.85 -4.64 2.40
N THR A 345 26.78 -3.62 1.55
CA THR A 345 26.00 -2.40 1.86
C THR A 345 24.51 -2.70 1.99
N LEU A 346 23.93 -3.48 1.07
CA LEU A 346 22.51 -3.87 1.14
C LEU A 346 22.23 -4.73 2.38
N CYS A 347 23.10 -5.70 2.69
CA CYS A 347 22.96 -6.49 3.91
C CYS A 347 23.03 -5.62 5.18
N MET A 348 23.96 -4.67 5.24
CA MET A 348 24.07 -3.74 6.36
C MET A 348 22.83 -2.85 6.51
N LEU A 349 22.27 -2.38 5.40
CA LEU A 349 21.02 -1.59 5.41
C LEU A 349 19.83 -2.42 5.91
N ALA A 350 19.68 -3.66 5.44
CA ALA A 350 18.64 -4.56 5.92
C ALA A 350 18.79 -4.85 7.42
N VAL A 351 20.00 -5.15 7.90
CA VAL A 351 20.26 -5.36 9.34
C VAL A 351 19.96 -4.11 10.15
N LEU A 352 20.33 -2.93 9.65
CA LEU A 352 20.01 -1.66 10.30
C LEU A 352 18.49 -1.49 10.40
N GLU A 353 17.77 -1.70 9.29
CA GLU A 353 16.31 -1.59 9.19
C GLU A 353 15.58 -2.49 10.20
N ILE A 354 15.96 -3.76 10.22
CA ILE A 354 15.41 -4.75 11.15
C ILE A 354 15.70 -4.35 12.60
N LYS A 355 16.94 -3.93 12.90
CA LYS A 355 17.36 -3.62 14.26
C LYS A 355 16.63 -2.41 14.86
N TRP A 356 16.40 -1.35 14.09
CA TRP A 356 15.73 -0.16 14.64
C TRP A 356 14.21 -0.32 14.71
N SER A 357 13.61 -1.05 13.77
CA SER A 357 12.16 -1.27 13.74
C SER A 357 11.69 -2.33 14.74
N GLY A 358 12.57 -3.29 15.06
CA GLY A 358 12.29 -4.39 15.99
C GLY A 358 11.50 -5.54 15.36
N ILE A 359 11.43 -5.62 14.03
CA ILE A 359 10.84 -6.75 13.30
C ILE A 359 11.79 -7.94 13.28
N GLU A 360 11.27 -9.12 12.97
CA GLU A 360 12.10 -10.31 12.79
C GLU A 360 12.67 -10.40 11.36
N LEU A 361 13.84 -11.02 11.21
CA LEU A 361 14.46 -11.22 9.89
C LEU A 361 13.58 -12.09 8.97
N GLU A 362 12.86 -13.07 9.54
CA GLU A 362 11.94 -13.89 8.78
C GLU A 362 10.78 -13.07 8.20
N GLU A 363 10.20 -12.15 8.99
CA GLU A 363 9.13 -11.26 8.52
C GLU A 363 9.61 -10.34 7.39
N TRP A 364 10.81 -9.78 7.53
CA TRP A 364 11.43 -8.95 6.49
C TRP A 364 11.62 -9.74 5.19
N TRP A 365 12.20 -10.94 5.29
CA TRP A 365 12.40 -11.81 4.13
C TRP A 365 11.07 -12.26 3.50
N ARG A 366 10.08 -12.62 4.32
CA ARG A 366 8.74 -13.03 3.86
C ARG A 366 8.05 -11.90 3.09
N ASN A 367 8.21 -10.66 3.55
CA ASN A 367 7.72 -9.47 2.85
C ASN A 367 8.36 -9.33 1.46
N GLU A 368 9.68 -9.49 1.33
CA GLU A 368 10.38 -9.44 0.04
C GLU A 368 9.93 -10.56 -0.92
N GLN A 369 9.75 -11.79 -0.41
CA GLN A 369 9.19 -12.89 -1.20
C GLN A 369 7.80 -12.55 -1.72
N PHE A 370 6.94 -12.02 -0.85
CA PHE A 370 5.58 -11.66 -1.22
C PHE A 370 5.51 -10.44 -2.16
N TRP A 371 6.43 -9.48 -2.02
CA TRP A 371 6.61 -8.38 -2.97
C TRP A 371 6.91 -8.91 -4.37
N LEU A 372 7.80 -9.90 -4.51
CA LEU A 372 8.10 -10.51 -5.80
C LEU A 372 6.91 -11.29 -6.38
N ILE A 373 6.16 -12.02 -5.52
CA ILE A 373 4.94 -12.73 -5.92
C ILE A 373 3.89 -11.74 -6.43
N GLY A 374 3.60 -10.67 -5.67
CA GLY A 374 2.67 -9.62 -6.07
C GLY A 374 3.11 -8.89 -7.33
N GLY A 375 4.41 -8.59 -7.45
CA GLY A 375 5.04 -7.98 -8.61
C GLY A 375 4.90 -8.80 -9.89
N THR A 376 5.13 -10.11 -9.81
CA THR A 376 5.02 -11.01 -10.97
C THR A 376 3.57 -11.39 -11.30
N SER A 377 2.59 -11.09 -10.44
CA SER A 377 1.18 -11.44 -10.63
C SER A 377 0.25 -10.21 -10.64
N ALA A 378 -0.28 -9.84 -9.48
CA ALA A 378 -1.30 -8.82 -9.27
C ALA A 378 -0.88 -7.43 -9.76
N HIS A 379 0.37 -7.01 -9.49
CA HIS A 379 0.86 -5.69 -9.91
C HIS A 379 0.92 -5.58 -11.44
N LEU A 380 1.43 -6.61 -12.12
CA LEU A 380 1.48 -6.62 -13.58
C LEU A 380 0.06 -6.52 -14.16
N ALA A 381 -0.87 -7.34 -13.66
CA ALA A 381 -2.24 -7.34 -14.11
C ALA A 381 -2.90 -5.97 -13.92
N ALA A 382 -2.72 -5.33 -12.75
CA ALA A 382 -3.20 -3.99 -12.47
C ALA A 382 -2.62 -2.94 -13.43
N VAL A 383 -1.33 -2.98 -13.72
CA VAL A 383 -0.69 -2.03 -14.64
C VAL A 383 -1.21 -2.21 -16.07
N LEU A 384 -1.33 -3.45 -16.55
CA LEU A 384 -1.90 -3.72 -17.87
C LEU A 384 -3.36 -3.25 -17.95
N GLN A 385 -4.16 -3.53 -16.93
CA GLN A 385 -5.55 -3.05 -16.83
C GLN A 385 -5.64 -1.53 -16.81
N GLY A 386 -4.81 -0.86 -15.99
CA GLY A 386 -4.80 0.60 -15.90
C GLY A 386 -4.36 1.28 -17.19
N LEU A 387 -3.34 0.74 -17.87
CA LEU A 387 -2.92 1.23 -19.19
C LEU A 387 -4.03 1.05 -20.25
N LEU A 388 -4.69 -0.11 -20.26
CA LEU A 388 -5.84 -0.34 -21.14
C LEU A 388 -6.99 0.61 -20.84
N LYS A 389 -7.30 0.87 -19.57
CA LYS A 389 -8.33 1.84 -19.16
C LYS A 389 -8.00 3.24 -19.67
N VAL A 390 -6.75 3.68 -19.53
CA VAL A 390 -6.31 5.02 -19.98
C VAL A 390 -6.31 5.15 -21.50
N ILE A 391 -5.91 4.11 -22.23
CA ILE A 391 -5.81 4.14 -23.70
C ILE A 391 -7.17 3.91 -24.37
N ALA A 392 -7.98 2.99 -23.85
CA ALA A 392 -9.22 2.52 -24.49
C ALA A 392 -10.51 3.07 -23.85
N GLY A 393 -10.43 3.75 -22.70
CA GLY A 393 -11.59 4.34 -22.02
C GLY A 393 -12.60 3.33 -21.46
N ILE A 394 -12.22 2.04 -21.36
CA ILE A 394 -13.10 0.97 -20.88
C ILE A 394 -13.16 1.02 -19.35
N GLU A 395 -14.37 1.21 -18.79
CA GLU A 395 -14.61 1.04 -17.36
C GLU A 395 -14.55 -0.45 -16.99
N ILE A 396 -13.62 -0.82 -16.12
CA ILE A 396 -13.46 -2.19 -15.65
C ILE A 396 -14.39 -2.38 -14.46
N SER A 397 -15.41 -3.24 -14.61
CA SER A 397 -16.30 -3.61 -13.52
C SER A 397 -15.58 -4.51 -12.53
N PHE A 398 -15.70 -4.19 -11.24
CA PHE A 398 -14.99 -4.87 -10.17
C PHE A 398 -15.84 -6.02 -9.61
N THR A 399 -15.27 -7.22 -9.50
CA THR A 399 -15.84 -8.33 -8.75
C THR A 399 -15.39 -8.28 -7.30
N LEU A 400 -16.32 -7.98 -6.39
CA LEU A 400 -16.10 -8.11 -4.94
C LEU A 400 -15.69 -9.54 -4.61
N THR A 401 -14.59 -9.69 -3.87
CA THR A 401 -14.19 -10.98 -3.30
C THR A 401 -15.23 -11.37 -2.26
N SER A 402 -16.00 -12.44 -2.52
CA SER A 402 -16.85 -13.02 -1.49
C SER A 402 -15.97 -13.69 -0.43
N LYS A 403 -16.11 -13.26 0.82
CA LYS A 403 -15.55 -14.01 1.96
C LYS A 403 -16.33 -15.33 2.03
N SER A 404 -15.72 -16.43 1.62
CA SER A 404 -16.27 -17.76 1.88
C SER A 404 -15.84 -18.17 3.28
N GLY A 405 -16.79 -18.23 4.22
CA GLY A 405 -16.61 -18.92 5.49
C GLY A 405 -16.78 -20.42 5.24
N GLY A 406 -15.69 -21.18 5.37
CA GLY A 406 -15.78 -22.63 5.49
C GLY A 406 -15.98 -22.99 6.96
N ASP A 407 -17.20 -23.38 7.32
CA ASP A 407 -17.53 -23.93 8.66
C ASP A 407 -16.95 -25.36 8.81
N ASP A 408 -15.62 -25.50 8.84
CA ASP A 408 -14.94 -26.72 9.30
C ASP A 408 -14.45 -26.47 10.74
N ILE A 409 -15.25 -26.89 11.73
CA ILE A 409 -15.05 -26.60 13.18
C ILE A 409 -13.77 -27.24 13.76
N ASP A 410 -13.13 -28.17 13.02
CA ASP A 410 -12.02 -28.99 13.52
C ASP A 410 -10.60 -28.48 13.13
N ASP A 411 -10.46 -27.46 12.27
CA ASP A 411 -9.14 -26.93 11.83
C ASP A 411 -9.20 -25.42 11.52
N GLU A 412 -8.67 -24.60 12.43
CA GLU A 412 -8.64 -23.13 12.33
C GLU A 412 -7.95 -22.61 11.05
N TYR A 413 -7.10 -23.41 10.42
CA TYR A 413 -6.38 -23.05 9.19
C TYR A 413 -6.92 -23.75 7.94
N ALA A 414 -8.11 -24.37 7.99
CA ALA A 414 -8.74 -25.07 6.87
C ALA A 414 -8.73 -24.23 5.58
N ASP A 415 -9.16 -22.98 5.72
CA ASP A 415 -9.33 -22.04 4.61
C ASP A 415 -7.98 -21.60 4.01
N LEU A 416 -6.88 -21.58 4.79
CA LEU A 416 -5.51 -21.28 4.31
C LEU A 416 -5.12 -22.12 3.10
N TYR A 417 -5.58 -23.36 3.11
CA TYR A 417 -5.18 -24.40 2.18
C TYR A 417 -6.06 -24.49 0.93
N VAL A 418 -7.12 -23.68 0.87
CA VAL A 418 -8.03 -23.63 -0.27
C VAL A 418 -7.37 -22.84 -1.40
N VAL A 419 -7.06 -23.53 -2.50
CA VAL A 419 -6.53 -22.89 -3.71
C VAL A 419 -7.65 -22.76 -4.73
N LYS A 420 -8.12 -21.53 -4.95
CA LYS A 420 -9.03 -21.22 -6.06
C LYS A 420 -8.18 -20.75 -7.24
N TRP A 421 -8.26 -21.44 -8.37
CA TRP A 421 -7.44 -21.10 -9.54
C TRP A 421 -7.81 -19.72 -10.11
N THR A 422 -6.81 -18.90 -10.44
CA THR A 422 -7.01 -17.59 -11.07
C THR A 422 -5.98 -17.34 -12.16
N SER A 423 -6.31 -16.47 -13.12
CA SER A 423 -5.37 -16.05 -14.17
C SER A 423 -4.15 -15.31 -13.60
N LEU A 424 -4.23 -14.74 -12.40
CA LEU A 424 -3.11 -14.08 -11.72
C LEU A 424 -1.97 -15.04 -11.39
N MET A 425 -2.26 -16.34 -11.26
CA MET A 425 -1.27 -17.37 -10.97
C MET A 425 -0.45 -17.78 -12.21
N ILE A 426 -0.92 -17.47 -13.43
CA ILE A 426 -0.27 -17.93 -14.66
C ILE A 426 1.17 -17.38 -14.78
N PRO A 427 1.43 -16.07 -14.69
CA PRO A 427 2.79 -15.56 -14.86
C PRO A 427 3.83 -16.11 -13.86
N PRO A 428 3.58 -16.16 -12.53
CA PRO A 428 4.57 -16.72 -11.60
C PRO A 428 4.79 -18.23 -11.82
N ILE A 429 3.75 -18.99 -12.21
CA ILE A 429 3.92 -20.42 -12.56
C ILE A 429 4.78 -20.56 -13.81
N THR A 430 4.56 -19.73 -14.84
CA THR A 430 5.39 -19.74 -16.05
C THR A 430 6.85 -19.41 -15.70
N ILE A 431 7.11 -18.37 -14.91
CA ILE A 431 8.46 -18.00 -14.46
C ILE A 431 9.15 -19.18 -13.76
N MET A 432 8.45 -19.85 -12.85
CA MET A 432 8.99 -21.02 -12.13
C MET A 432 9.34 -22.15 -13.09
N MET A 433 8.40 -22.55 -13.95
CA MET A 433 8.59 -23.65 -14.90
C MET A 433 9.72 -23.34 -15.89
N THR A 434 9.77 -22.13 -16.43
CA THR A 434 10.82 -21.71 -17.36
C THR A 434 12.20 -21.74 -16.69
N ASN A 435 12.33 -21.27 -15.45
CA ASN A 435 13.61 -21.33 -14.72
C ASN A 435 14.03 -22.78 -14.41
N LEU A 436 13.11 -23.65 -14.00
CA LEU A 436 13.41 -25.06 -13.74
C LEU A 436 13.85 -25.81 -15.01
N ILE A 437 13.15 -25.60 -16.11
CA ILE A 437 13.50 -26.18 -17.42
C ILE A 437 14.86 -25.64 -17.88
N ALA A 438 15.12 -24.33 -17.72
CA ALA A 438 16.38 -23.73 -18.11
C ALA A 438 17.57 -24.31 -17.32
N ILE A 439 17.41 -24.55 -16.02
CA ILE A 439 18.42 -25.24 -15.19
C ILE A 439 18.69 -26.64 -15.74
N ALA A 440 17.64 -27.44 -16.00
CA ALA A 440 17.78 -28.80 -16.51
C ALA A 440 18.48 -28.84 -17.88
N VAL A 441 18.09 -27.95 -18.80
CA VAL A 441 18.70 -27.83 -20.13
C VAL A 441 20.16 -27.40 -20.05
N ALA A 442 20.47 -26.39 -19.23
CA ALA A 442 21.84 -25.91 -19.07
C ALA A 442 22.75 -26.95 -18.40
N PHE A 443 22.23 -27.69 -17.43
CA PHE A 443 22.94 -28.78 -16.77
C PHE A 443 23.27 -29.90 -17.78
N SER A 444 22.25 -30.36 -18.52
CA SER A 444 22.43 -31.35 -19.60
C SER A 444 23.45 -30.89 -20.64
N ARG A 445 23.29 -29.67 -21.19
CA ARG A 445 24.22 -29.10 -22.17
C ARG A 445 25.65 -29.04 -21.65
N THR A 446 25.86 -28.72 -20.37
CA THR A 446 27.21 -28.63 -19.79
C THR A 446 27.84 -30.01 -19.65
N ILE A 447 27.07 -31.02 -19.21
CA ILE A 447 27.55 -32.41 -19.08
C ILE A 447 27.97 -33.00 -20.43
N TYR A 448 27.17 -32.77 -21.48
CA TYR A 448 27.45 -33.33 -22.81
C TYR A 448 28.37 -32.47 -23.68
N SER A 449 28.85 -31.33 -23.17
CA SER A 449 29.77 -30.47 -23.92
C SER A 449 31.21 -30.99 -23.86
N VAL A 450 31.93 -30.88 -24.98
CA VAL A 450 33.35 -31.29 -25.09
C VAL A 450 34.25 -30.47 -24.15
N LEU A 451 33.91 -29.20 -23.92
CA LEU A 451 34.60 -28.30 -23.00
C LEU A 451 33.60 -27.71 -21.99
N PRO A 452 33.36 -28.39 -20.86
CA PRO A 452 32.33 -27.99 -19.90
C PRO A 452 32.68 -26.68 -19.20
N GLN A 453 31.78 -25.69 -19.32
CA GLN A 453 31.90 -24.37 -18.72
C GLN A 453 31.16 -24.29 -17.37
N TRP A 454 31.67 -25.01 -16.37
CA TRP A 454 31.05 -25.11 -15.03
C TRP A 454 30.81 -23.78 -14.34
N SER A 455 31.69 -22.80 -14.51
CA SER A 455 31.54 -21.47 -13.90
C SER A 455 30.30 -20.72 -14.38
N ARG A 456 30.00 -20.80 -15.70
CA ARG A 456 28.80 -20.18 -16.29
C ARG A 456 27.53 -20.88 -15.84
N LEU A 457 27.57 -22.21 -15.75
CA LEU A 457 26.47 -23.00 -15.22
C LEU A 457 26.17 -22.61 -13.77
N LEU A 458 27.18 -22.59 -12.90
CA LEU A 458 27.02 -22.24 -11.48
C LEU A 458 26.45 -20.84 -11.30
N GLY A 459 26.96 -19.85 -12.03
CA GLY A 459 26.45 -18.48 -11.97
C GLY A 459 24.99 -18.36 -12.45
N GLY A 460 24.64 -18.99 -13.58
CA GLY A 460 23.27 -18.97 -14.09
C GLY A 460 22.29 -19.70 -13.17
N VAL A 461 22.67 -20.87 -12.66
CA VAL A 461 21.87 -21.65 -11.71
C VAL A 461 21.66 -20.88 -10.41
N PHE A 462 22.67 -20.16 -9.92
CA PHE A 462 22.53 -19.32 -8.72
C PHE A 462 21.43 -18.25 -8.89
N PHE A 463 21.43 -17.52 -10.01
CA PHE A 463 20.40 -16.50 -10.25
C PHE A 463 19.00 -17.11 -10.46
N SER A 464 18.89 -18.23 -11.18
CA SER A 464 17.60 -18.93 -11.31
C SER A 464 17.11 -19.48 -9.96
N PHE A 465 18.02 -20.02 -9.14
CA PHE A 465 17.70 -20.47 -7.78
C PHE A 465 17.22 -19.30 -6.92
N TRP A 466 17.84 -18.12 -7.02
CA TRP A 466 17.42 -16.93 -6.28
C TRP A 466 15.97 -16.53 -6.61
N VAL A 467 15.58 -16.55 -7.89
CA VAL A 467 14.19 -16.31 -8.33
C VAL A 467 13.24 -17.36 -7.76
N LEU A 468 13.61 -18.64 -7.87
CA LEU A 468 12.79 -19.75 -7.36
C LEU A 468 12.64 -19.73 -5.82
N ALA A 469 13.68 -19.30 -5.10
CA ALA A 469 13.65 -19.13 -3.65
C ALA A 469 12.67 -18.04 -3.22
N HIS A 470 12.51 -16.97 -4.01
CA HIS A 470 11.50 -15.94 -3.75
C HIS A 470 10.07 -16.43 -4.03
N LEU A 471 9.89 -17.26 -5.06
CA LEU A 471 8.58 -17.84 -5.43
C LEU A 471 8.21 -19.08 -4.61
N TYR A 472 9.08 -19.53 -3.70
CA TYR A 472 8.82 -20.71 -2.88
C TYR A 472 7.54 -20.66 -2.02
N PRO A 473 7.18 -19.53 -1.36
CA PRO A 473 5.93 -19.46 -0.59
C PRO A 473 4.70 -19.58 -1.47
N PHE A 474 4.76 -19.02 -2.69
CA PHE A 474 3.73 -19.18 -3.70
C PHE A 474 3.61 -20.64 -4.15
N ALA A 475 4.73 -21.31 -4.40
CA ALA A 475 4.75 -22.75 -4.71
C ALA A 475 4.11 -23.59 -3.59
N LYS A 476 4.46 -23.30 -2.32
CA LYS A 476 3.82 -23.92 -1.14
C LYS A 476 2.33 -23.64 -1.07
N GLY A 477 1.91 -22.42 -1.41
CA GLY A 477 0.51 -22.04 -1.42
C GLY A 477 -0.32 -22.83 -2.43
N LEU A 478 0.24 -23.07 -3.62
CA LEU A 478 -0.37 -23.92 -4.65
C LEU A 478 -0.50 -25.40 -4.22
N MET A 479 0.27 -25.87 -3.23
CA MET A 479 0.27 -27.28 -2.79
C MET A 479 -0.88 -27.65 -1.84
N GLY A 480 -1.61 -26.67 -1.26
CA GLY A 480 -2.83 -26.90 -0.46
C GLY A 480 -2.66 -27.74 0.82
N ARG A 481 -3.77 -28.33 1.31
CA ARG A 481 -3.95 -28.95 2.66
C ARG A 481 -3.07 -30.18 2.89
N ARG A 482 -2.60 -30.80 1.81
CA ARG A 482 -1.62 -31.88 1.86
C ARG A 482 -0.25 -31.29 1.55
N GLY A 483 0.48 -30.87 2.57
CA GLY A 483 1.95 -30.71 2.50
C GLY A 483 2.69 -31.96 1.97
N ARG A 484 1.98 -33.06 1.71
CA ARG A 484 2.32 -34.08 0.71
C ARG A 484 1.75 -33.67 -0.66
N THR A 485 2.60 -33.15 -1.53
CA THR A 485 2.35 -33.35 -2.96
C THR A 485 2.13 -34.86 -3.21
N PRO A 486 1.46 -35.26 -4.29
CA PRO A 486 2.03 -36.36 -5.04
C PRO A 486 3.38 -35.83 -5.53
N THR A 487 4.40 -35.81 -4.67
CA THR A 487 5.77 -35.41 -5.03
C THR A 487 6.17 -36.26 -6.22
N ILE A 488 5.72 -37.51 -6.20
CA ILE A 488 5.52 -38.40 -7.34
C ILE A 488 5.06 -37.67 -8.61
N VAL A 489 3.91 -37.02 -8.75
CA VAL A 489 3.46 -36.51 -10.05
C VAL A 489 4.36 -35.39 -10.60
N PHE A 490 4.86 -34.47 -9.77
CA PHE A 490 5.80 -33.42 -10.22
C PHE A 490 7.22 -33.93 -10.44
N VAL A 491 7.67 -34.89 -9.63
CA VAL A 491 8.95 -35.57 -9.80
C VAL A 491 8.91 -36.49 -11.01
N TRP A 492 7.81 -37.20 -11.27
CA TRP A 492 7.60 -38.03 -12.44
C TRP A 492 7.40 -37.18 -13.69
N SER A 493 6.63 -36.09 -13.65
CA SER A 493 6.52 -35.19 -14.80
C SER A 493 7.84 -34.46 -15.07
N GLY A 494 8.58 -34.08 -14.03
CA GLY A 494 9.94 -33.56 -14.11
C GLY A 494 10.93 -34.60 -14.67
N LEU A 495 10.91 -35.84 -14.17
CA LEU A 495 11.74 -36.94 -14.67
C LEU A 495 11.39 -37.29 -16.10
N ILE A 496 10.10 -37.33 -16.46
CA ILE A 496 9.63 -37.54 -17.83
C ILE A 496 10.06 -36.39 -18.74
N ALA A 497 9.95 -35.14 -18.29
CA ALA A 497 10.42 -33.99 -19.06
C ALA A 497 11.95 -33.99 -19.22
N ILE A 498 12.69 -34.38 -18.17
CA ILE A 498 14.14 -34.55 -18.20
C ILE A 498 14.51 -35.69 -19.15
N THR A 499 13.87 -36.86 -19.07
CA THR A 499 14.15 -37.98 -19.96
C THR A 499 13.80 -37.66 -21.39
N ILE A 500 12.66 -37.02 -21.67
CA ILE A 500 12.31 -36.52 -23.02
C ILE A 500 13.34 -35.50 -23.52
N SER A 501 13.79 -34.57 -22.66
CA SER A 501 14.80 -33.58 -23.03
C SER A 501 16.16 -34.22 -23.32
N LEU A 502 16.57 -35.20 -22.51
CA LEU A 502 17.79 -35.99 -22.72
C LEU A 502 17.69 -36.85 -23.99
N LEU A 503 16.53 -37.47 -24.24
CA LEU A 503 16.25 -38.22 -25.47
C LEU A 503 16.33 -37.32 -26.70
N TRP A 504 15.75 -36.12 -26.64
CA TRP A 504 15.79 -35.15 -27.72
C TRP A 504 17.23 -34.72 -28.03
N VAL A 505 18.04 -34.45 -27.00
CA VAL A 505 19.47 -34.11 -27.16
C VAL A 505 20.29 -35.29 -27.68
N ALA A 506 19.96 -36.53 -27.30
CA ALA A 506 20.62 -37.72 -27.81
C ALA A 506 20.25 -38.03 -29.29
N ILE A 507 18.99 -37.78 -29.68
CA ILE A 507 18.50 -37.98 -31.05
C ILE A 507 18.97 -36.85 -31.99
N SER A 508 19.04 -35.62 -31.50
CA SER A 508 19.47 -34.44 -32.27
C SER A 508 20.56 -33.68 -31.52
N PRO A 509 21.78 -34.24 -31.47
CA PRO A 509 22.89 -33.59 -30.82
C PRO A 509 23.21 -32.24 -31.47
N PRO A 510 23.48 -31.18 -30.69
CA PRO A 510 23.91 -29.90 -31.23
C PRO A 510 25.20 -30.09 -32.05
N SER A 511 25.26 -29.45 -33.20
CA SER A 511 26.29 -29.61 -34.24
C SER A 511 27.71 -29.57 -33.65
N GLY A 512 28.35 -30.74 -33.56
CA GLY A 512 29.74 -30.90 -33.10
C GLY A 512 30.05 -32.14 -32.27
N SER A 513 29.05 -32.90 -31.77
CA SER A 513 29.30 -34.13 -30.99
C SER A 513 29.06 -35.41 -31.80
N THR A 514 30.06 -35.84 -32.58
CA THR A 514 30.04 -37.11 -33.32
C THR A 514 30.55 -38.31 -32.51
N GLN A 515 30.46 -38.28 -31.17
CA GLN A 515 30.88 -39.41 -30.31
C GLN A 515 29.89 -39.72 -29.18
N ILE A 516 28.62 -39.96 -29.52
CA ILE A 516 27.72 -40.73 -28.65
C ILE A 516 27.23 -41.93 -29.45
N GLY A 517 28.17 -42.82 -29.75
CA GLY A 517 27.95 -44.04 -30.52
C GLY A 517 28.96 -45.09 -30.09
N GLY A 518 29.01 -45.38 -28.79
CA GLY A 518 29.63 -46.62 -28.32
C GLY A 518 28.77 -47.77 -28.84
N SER A 519 29.35 -48.57 -29.73
CA SER A 519 28.78 -49.80 -30.28
C SER A 519 28.23 -50.69 -29.17
N PHE A 520 26.91 -50.74 -29.01
CA PHE A 520 26.24 -51.81 -28.29
C PHE A 520 25.90 -52.91 -29.31
N GLU A 521 26.76 -53.92 -29.40
CA GLU A 521 26.38 -55.22 -29.95
C GLU A 521 25.92 -56.12 -28.79
N PHE A 522 24.70 -56.66 -28.89
CA PHE A 522 24.23 -57.73 -28.01
C PHE A 522 24.77 -59.08 -28.50
N PRO A 523 25.07 -60.03 -27.59
CA PRO A 523 25.40 -61.40 -27.95
C PRO A 523 24.23 -62.16 -28.61
#